data_AF-A0A519WQG4-F1
#
_entry.id   AF-A0A519WQG4-F1
#
_cell.length_a   1.000
_cell.length_b   1.000
_cell.length_c   1.000
_cell.angle_alpha   90.00
_cell.angle_beta   90.00
_cell.angle_gamma   90.00
#
_symmetry.space_group_name_H-M   'P 1'
#
loop_
_entity.id
_entity.type
_entity.pdbx_description
1 polymer ?
#
loop_
_entity_poly.entity_id
_entity_poly.type
_entity_poly.pdbx_seq_one_letter_code
_entity_poly.pdbx_strand_id
1 'polypeptide(L)'
;MKIVKTVLSVLFGLMFINAGLDKFLHYMPVPPMEGEMGKVGMAFGTIKWLMPLVGAIELLGGLLFAIPKTRALGAIVIFPIMVGIILHNAIYAPEGLAIAGVFLVIN
;
A
#
# COMPACT_ATOMS: atom_id res chain seq x y z
N MET A 1 -22.97 -0.90 -13.21
CA MET A 1 -21.80 -0.07 -12.82
C MET A 1 -21.54 -0.01 -11.31
N LYS A 2 -22.56 0.12 -10.45
CA LYS A 2 -22.36 0.15 -8.97
C LYS A 2 -21.69 -1.11 -8.41
N ILE A 3 -22.07 -2.29 -8.89
CA ILE A 3 -21.50 -3.58 -8.45
C ILE A 3 -20.01 -3.67 -8.78
N VAL A 4 -19.63 -3.37 -10.03
CA VAL A 4 -18.22 -3.39 -10.47
C VAL A 4 -17.37 -2.44 -9.62
N LYS A 5 -17.84 -1.20 -9.39
CA LYS A 5 -17.14 -0.25 -8.51
C LYS A 5 -16.95 -0.82 -7.10
N THR A 6 -17.99 -1.42 -6.52
CA THR A 6 -17.89 -2.02 -5.19
C THR A 6 -16.92 -3.20 -5.16
N VAL A 7 -16.94 -4.07 -6.17
CA VAL A 7 -16.00 -5.20 -6.27
C VAL A 7 -14.56 -4.69 -6.34
N LEU A 8 -14.26 -3.74 -7.23
CA LEU A 8 -12.91 -3.16 -7.34
C LEU A 8 -12.47 -2.50 -6.04
N SER A 9 -13.36 -1.77 -5.37
CA SER A 9 -13.03 -1.13 -4.10
C SER A 9 -12.82 -2.10 -2.95
N VAL A 10 -13.57 -3.21 -2.92
CA VAL A 10 -13.36 -4.25 -1.91
C VAL A 10 -12.04 -4.96 -2.16
N LEU A 11 -11.71 -5.29 -3.41
CA LEU A 11 -10.42 -5.89 -3.75
C LEU A 11 -9.25 -4.97 -3.40
N PHE A 12 -9.35 -3.68 -3.77
CA PHE A 12 -8.38 -2.66 -3.37
C PHE A 12 -8.21 -2.59 -1.84
N GLY A 13 -9.33 -2.49 -1.11
CA GLY A 13 -9.29 -2.44 0.35
C GLY A 13 -8.65 -3.68 0.97
N LEU A 14 -8.98 -4.88 0.47
CA LEU A 14 -8.38 -6.14 0.93
C LEU A 14 -6.87 -6.21 0.67
N MET A 15 -6.39 -5.71 -0.46
CA MET A 15 -4.96 -5.65 -0.76
C MET A 15 -4.20 -4.77 0.24
N PHE A 16 -4.74 -3.60 0.59
CA PHE A 16 -4.14 -2.70 1.59
C PHE A 16 -4.25 -3.24 3.02
N ILE A 17 -5.35 -3.92 3.35
CA ILE A 17 -5.48 -4.62 4.64
C ILE A 17 -4.41 -5.70 4.76
N ASN A 18 -4.20 -6.51 3.72
CA ASN A 18 -3.16 -7.53 3.68
C ASN A 18 -1.76 -6.90 3.79
N ALA A 19 -1.46 -5.87 2.99
CA ALA A 19 -0.17 -5.19 3.02
C ALA A 19 0.11 -4.53 4.39
N GLY A 20 -0.92 -4.01 5.05
CA GLY A 20 -0.82 -3.41 6.38
C GLY A 20 -0.58 -4.46 7.47
N LEU A 21 -1.35 -5.55 7.48
CA LEU A 21 -1.19 -6.65 8.43
C LEU A 21 0.19 -7.30 8.33
N ASP A 22 0.69 -7.50 7.12
CA ASP A 22 2.01 -8.08 6.89
C ASP A 22 3.15 -7.25 7.51
N LYS A 23 3.02 -5.92 7.57
CA LYS A 23 4.02 -5.07 8.23
C LYS A 23 4.11 -5.26 9.76
N PHE A 24 3.10 -5.88 10.37
CA PHE A 24 3.11 -6.23 11.80
C PHE A 24 3.35 -7.71 12.07
N LEU A 25 2.82 -8.58 11.20
CA LEU A 25 2.83 -10.02 11.38
C LEU A 25 3.93 -10.73 10.58
N HIS A 26 4.51 -10.06 9.59
CA HIS A 26 5.64 -10.53 8.78
C HIS A 26 5.44 -11.93 8.19
N TYR A 27 4.26 -12.19 7.62
CA TYR A 27 3.91 -13.51 7.08
C TYR A 27 4.26 -13.65 5.60
N MET A 28 4.49 -12.54 4.89
CA MET A 28 5.01 -12.57 3.52
C MET A 28 6.53 -12.53 3.56
N PRO A 29 7.21 -13.52 2.94
CA PRO A 29 8.66 -13.52 2.87
C PRO A 29 9.13 -12.33 2.02
N VAL A 30 10.05 -11.55 2.57
CA VAL A 30 10.72 -10.48 1.81
C VAL A 30 11.76 -11.15 0.90
N PRO A 31 11.65 -11.03 -0.43
CA PRO A 31 12.66 -11.56 -1.32
C PRO A 31 14.00 -10.85 -1.06
N PRO A 32 15.15 -11.54 -1.26
CA PRO A 32 16.46 -10.94 -1.05
C PRO A 32 16.60 -9.70 -1.94
N MET A 33 16.75 -8.54 -1.29
CA MET A 33 16.97 -7.27 -1.97
C MET A 33 18.47 -7.02 -2.11
N GLU A 34 18.96 -6.99 -3.34
CA GLU A 34 20.36 -6.67 -3.65
C GLU A 34 20.54 -5.21 -4.06
N GLY A 35 21.79 -4.74 -4.06
CA GLY A 35 22.15 -3.42 -4.58
C GLY A 35 21.51 -2.24 -3.84
N GLU A 36 21.05 -1.24 -4.60
CA GLU A 36 20.51 0.01 -4.06
C GLU A 36 19.18 -0.19 -3.32
N MET A 37 18.33 -1.11 -3.80
CA MET A 37 17.05 -1.43 -3.17
C MET A 37 17.23 -1.99 -1.76
N GLY A 38 18.24 -2.85 -1.56
CA GLY A 38 18.60 -3.35 -0.23
C GLY A 38 19.04 -2.24 0.73
N LYS A 39 19.80 -1.25 0.25
CA LYS A 39 20.21 -0.08 1.06
C LYS A 39 19.03 0.77 1.48
N VAL A 40 18.09 1.04 0.56
CA VAL A 40 16.87 1.80 0.85
C VAL A 40 15.97 1.04 1.84
N GLY A 41 15.81 -0.27 1.66
CA GLY A 41 15.07 -1.13 2.60
C GLY A 41 15.66 -1.09 4.02
N MET A 42 16.99 -1.20 4.15
CA MET A 42 17.67 -1.05 5.44
C MET A 42 17.48 0.35 6.03
N ALA A 43 17.53 1.40 5.21
CA ALA A 43 17.30 2.77 5.67
C ALA A 43 15.89 2.95 6.25
N PHE A 44 14.85 2.41 5.61
CA PHE A 44 13.50 2.40 6.19
C PHE A 44 13.45 1.66 7.54
N GLY A 45 14.17 0.55 7.67
CA GLY A 45 14.28 -0.21 8.92
C GLY A 45 14.94 0.55 10.07
N THR A 46 15.78 1.56 9.78
CA THR A 46 16.40 2.40 10.83
C THR A 46 15.37 3.32 11.51
N ILE A 47 14.30 3.68 10.80
CA ILE A 47 13.24 4.54 11.29
C ILE A 47 12.14 3.68 11.95
N LYS A 48 12.31 3.42 13.24
CA LYS A 48 11.46 2.47 14.01
C LYS A 48 9.95 2.70 13.91
N TRP A 49 9.49 3.94 13.77
CA TRP A 49 8.06 4.28 13.71
C TRP A 49 7.46 4.22 12.30
N LEU A 50 8.30 4.20 11.25
CA LEU A 50 7.85 4.38 9.88
C LEU A 50 7.02 3.18 9.39
N MET A 51 7.60 1.98 9.42
CA MET A 51 6.90 0.78 8.93
C MET A 51 5.62 0.47 9.72
N PRO A 52 5.60 0.60 11.07
CA PRO A 52 4.36 0.49 11.83
C PRO A 52 3.31 1.54 11.44
N LEU A 53 3.71 2.81 11.21
CA LEU A 53 2.78 3.86 10.80
C LEU A 53 2.20 3.58 9.40
N VAL A 54 3.05 3.22 8.44
CA VAL A 54 2.62 2.84 7.09
C VAL A 54 1.62 1.69 7.17
N GLY A 55 1.95 0.62 7.91
CA GLY A 55 1.05 -0.52 8.06
C GLY A 55 -0.28 -0.18 8.73
N ALA A 56 -0.28 0.68 9.75
CA ALA A 56 -1.50 1.13 10.40
C ALA A 56 -2.41 1.91 9.46
N ILE A 57 -1.84 2.83 8.66
CA ILE A 57 -2.59 3.66 7.72
C ILE A 57 -3.10 2.84 6.53
N GLU A 58 -2.33 1.88 6.01
CA GLU A 58 -2.79 0.95 4.98
C GLU A 58 -3.95 0.08 5.48
N LEU A 59 -3.85 -0.44 6.71
CA LEU A 59 -4.89 -1.25 7.33
C LEU A 59 -6.19 -0.45 7.53
N LEU A 60 -6.09 0.72 8.18
CA LEU A 60 -7.23 1.61 8.43
C LEU A 60 -7.84 2.11 7.12
N GLY A 61 -6.99 2.55 6.21
CA GLY A 61 -7.36 3.02 4.89
C GLY A 61 -8.09 1.95 4.09
N GLY A 62 -7.57 0.73 4.05
CA GLY A 62 -8.15 -0.38 3.30
C GLY A 62 -9.51 -0.79 3.87
N LEU A 63 -9.65 -0.81 5.20
CA LEU A 63 -10.91 -1.08 5.89
C LEU A 63 -11.97 -0.01 5.54
N LEU A 64 -11.60 1.27 5.62
CA LEU A 64 -12.48 2.39 5.29
C LEU A 64 -12.84 2.42 3.80
N PHE A 65 -11.92 2.05 2.91
CA PHE A 65 -12.11 2.06 1.46
C PHE A 65 -13.10 0.97 1.00
N ALA A 66 -13.01 -0.22 1.60
CA ALA A 66 -13.87 -1.35 1.27
C ALA A 66 -15.36 -1.03 1.53
N ILE A 67 -15.66 -0.31 2.61
CA ILE A 67 -17.03 0.05 3.02
C ILE A 67 -17.54 1.23 2.17
N PRO A 68 -18.63 1.06 1.38
CA PRO A 68 -19.10 2.11 0.47
C PRO A 68 -19.38 3.48 1.10
N LYS A 69 -19.79 3.51 2.38
CA LYS A 69 -20.11 4.75 3.10
C LYS A 69 -18.88 5.56 3.53
N THR A 70 -17.76 4.90 3.80
CA THR A 70 -16.52 5.54 4.29
C THR A 70 -15.44 5.61 3.22
N ARG A 71 -15.74 5.19 1.99
CA ARG A 71 -14.75 5.01 0.93
C ARG A 71 -13.92 6.23 0.61
N ALA A 72 -14.56 7.39 0.50
CA ALA A 72 -13.87 8.65 0.21
C ALA A 72 -12.86 9.00 1.32
N LEU A 73 -13.19 8.72 2.57
CA LEU A 73 -12.27 8.90 3.69
C LEU A 73 -11.10 7.91 3.60
N GLY A 74 -11.38 6.63 3.29
CA GLY A 74 -10.33 5.63 3.08
C GLY A 74 -9.35 6.02 1.97
N ALA A 75 -9.86 6.60 0.87
CA ALA A 75 -9.03 7.07 -0.24
C ALA A 75 -8.06 8.18 0.18
N ILE A 76 -8.57 9.16 0.94
CA ILE A 76 -7.77 10.27 1.49
C ILE A 76 -6.71 9.75 2.46
N VAL A 77 -7.06 8.80 3.31
CA VAL A 77 -6.14 8.19 4.28
C VAL A 77 -5.00 7.44 3.59
N ILE A 78 -5.30 6.68 2.52
CA ILE A 78 -4.30 5.92 1.76
C ILE A 78 -3.45 6.80 0.84
N PHE A 79 -3.99 7.92 0.36
CA PHE A 79 -3.39 8.72 -0.71
C PHE A 79 -1.90 9.08 -0.50
N PRO A 80 -1.45 9.55 0.68
CA PRO A 80 -0.03 9.85 0.90
C PRO A 80 0.88 8.62 0.73
N ILE A 81 0.42 7.45 1.17
CA ILE A 81 1.15 6.18 1.01
C ILE A 81 1.18 5.78 -0.46
N MET A 82 0.06 5.94 -1.17
CA MET A 82 0.01 5.68 -2.62
C MET A 82 0.98 6.53 -3.43
N VAL A 83 1.11 7.81 -3.09
CA VAL A 83 2.13 8.69 -3.70
C VAL A 83 3.53 8.14 -3.41
N GLY A 84 3.79 7.74 -2.16
CA GLY A 84 5.06 7.11 -1.78
C GLY A 84 5.36 5.81 -2.57
N ILE A 85 4.35 4.94 -2.75
CA ILE A 85 4.46 3.72 -3.54
C ILE A 85 4.83 4.05 -5.00
N ILE A 86 4.15 5.02 -5.61
CA ILE A 86 4.43 5.42 -7.00
C ILE A 86 5.84 5.96 -7.14
N LEU A 87 6.27 6.85 -6.24
CA LEU A 87 7.61 7.42 -6.27
C LEU A 87 8.69 6.35 -6.02
N HIS A 88 8.47 5.45 -5.07
CA HIS A 88 9.41 4.37 -4.78
C HIS A 88 9.58 3.44 -5.99
N ASN A 89 8.48 3.03 -6.63
CA ASN A 89 8.54 2.20 -7.84
C ASN A 89 9.14 2.98 -9.02
N ALA A 90 8.83 4.27 -9.18
CA ALA A 90 9.40 5.07 -10.26
C ALA A 90 10.92 5.21 -10.20
N ILE A 91 11.48 5.27 -8.98
CA ILE A 91 12.90 5.50 -8.75
C ILE A 91 13.68 4.18 -8.62
N TYR A 92 13.16 3.21 -7.87
CA TYR A 92 13.92 2.03 -7.45
C TYR A 92 13.42 0.69 -8.00
N ALA A 93 12.15 0.58 -8.42
CA ALA A 93 11.57 -0.66 -8.93
C ALA A 93 10.51 -0.41 -10.03
N PRO A 94 10.92 0.04 -11.23
CA PRO A 94 9.99 0.45 -12.29
C PRO A 94 9.03 -0.67 -12.73
N GLU A 95 9.41 -1.92 -12.57
CA GLU A 95 8.58 -3.10 -12.83
C GLU A 95 7.27 -3.11 -12.01
N GLY A 96 7.26 -2.50 -10.82
CA GLY A 96 6.06 -2.40 -9.99
C GLY A 96 5.14 -1.23 -10.35
N LEU A 97 5.55 -0.32 -11.25
CA LEU A 97 4.74 0.83 -11.67
C LEU A 97 3.43 0.43 -12.32
N ALA A 98 3.39 -0.67 -13.07
CA ALA A 98 2.18 -1.12 -13.73
C ALA A 98 1.06 -1.40 -12.72
N ILE A 99 1.38 -2.10 -11.64
CA ILE A 99 0.43 -2.44 -10.57
C ILE A 99 0.13 -1.20 -9.72
N ALA A 100 1.16 -0.44 -9.34
CA ALA A 100 1.00 0.77 -8.55
C ALA A 100 0.10 1.81 -9.26
N GLY A 101 0.24 1.96 -10.58
CA GLY A 101 -0.58 2.86 -11.39
C GLY A 101 -2.06 2.47 -11.40
N VAL A 102 -2.35 1.17 -11.50
CA VAL A 102 -3.74 0.68 -11.39
C VAL A 102 -4.32 1.01 -10.01
N PHE A 103 -3.56 0.81 -8.93
CA PHE A 103 -4.01 1.18 -7.60
C PHE A 103 -4.22 2.69 -7.44
N LEU A 104 -3.36 3.52 -8.05
CA LEU A 104 -3.53 4.98 -8.00
C LEU A 104 -4.81 5.42 -8.72
N VAL A 105 -5.16 4.79 -9.85
CA VAL A 105 -6.40 5.10 -10.58
C VAL A 105 -7.64 4.66 -9.82
N ILE A 106 -7.54 3.60 -9.00
CA ILE A 106 -8.66 3.14 -8.17
C ILE A 106 -8.88 4.04 -6.96
N ASN A 107 -7.79 4.53 -6.35
CA ASN A 107 -7.78 5.34 -5.13
C ASN A 107 -8.41 6.73 -5.34
#